data_AF-A0A3S1NF04-F1
#
_entry.id   AF-A0A3S1NF04-F1
#
_cell.length_a   1.000
_cell.length_b   1.000
_cell.length_c   1.000
_cell.angle_alpha   90.00
_cell.angle_beta   90.00
_cell.angle_gamma   90.00
#
_symmetry.space_group_name_H-M   'P 1'
#
loop_
_entity.id
_entity.type
_entity.pdbx_description
1 polymer ?
#
loop_
_entity_poly.entity_id
_entity_poly.type
_entity_poly.pdbx_seq_one_letter_code
_entity_poly.pdbx_strand_id
1 'polypeptide(L)'
;MAQILEYAALLRHWSFGDLSSTLRRKLTLVDPNPIFAAAKLRWPDLEEAPFVDAVTRSLRLGDFQLIIAGDGIRSDTHAIAEHLNAQGGGLAQLALLEIQIWQTTSGNIIVMPTVPLRTEVLQQRVLVDLAGMPLYLETPEPISAPPADTMENVVDPDRVNRRGINRAFWQRFIDEVQFDHADQLAPRHGGDNWVRVPLPDPLGWLTAFRSTGSRAEVGLFLTFREEDGQALFDEFHNDIAELRGETGLDLVARLKSDRPFHAELGVFRPRSDFADEGQQLDWLCHAANRFVSLIRPRLSLMAEAAE
;
A
#
# COMPACT_ATOMS: atom_id res chain seq x y z
N MET A 1 -1.80 -21.50 -3.47
CA MET A 1 -1.21 -20.17 -3.20
C MET A 1 -1.08 -19.85 -1.71
N ALA A 2 -2.16 -19.98 -0.90
CA ALA A 2 -2.08 -19.69 0.55
C ALA A 2 -0.94 -20.43 1.28
N GLN A 3 -0.68 -21.68 0.90
CA GLN A 3 0.36 -22.51 1.50
C GLN A 3 1.80 -21.96 1.32
N ILE A 4 2.15 -21.37 0.17
CA ILE A 4 3.51 -20.80 -0.01
C ILE A 4 3.71 -19.54 0.82
N LEU A 5 2.65 -18.76 1.03
CA LEU A 5 2.67 -17.59 1.91
C LEU A 5 2.75 -17.99 3.38
N GLU A 6 2.04 -19.05 3.77
CA GLU A 6 2.13 -19.63 5.11
C GLU A 6 3.56 -20.15 5.38
N TYR A 7 4.17 -20.82 4.41
CA TYR A 7 5.59 -21.22 4.51
C TYR A 7 6.53 -20.02 4.60
N ALA A 8 6.29 -18.96 3.84
CA ALA A 8 7.07 -17.73 3.94
C ALA A 8 6.94 -17.11 5.34
N ALA A 9 5.74 -17.05 5.90
CA ALA A 9 5.50 -16.53 7.24
C ALA A 9 6.19 -17.38 8.32
N LEU A 10 6.19 -18.71 8.18
CA LEU A 10 6.89 -19.61 9.09
C LEU A 10 8.41 -19.44 9.00
N LEU A 11 8.97 -19.34 7.79
CA LEU A 11 10.41 -19.16 7.56
C LEU A 11 10.95 -17.86 8.18
N ARG A 12 10.14 -16.80 8.28
CA ARG A 12 10.56 -15.54 8.94
C ARG A 12 10.91 -15.68 10.41
N HIS A 13 10.41 -16.73 11.06
CA HIS A 13 10.67 -17.01 12.46
C HIS A 13 11.89 -17.91 12.67
N TRP A 14 12.50 -18.41 11.59
CA TRP A 14 13.61 -19.35 11.67
C TRP A 14 14.96 -18.64 11.76
N SER A 15 15.86 -19.24 12.54
CA SER A 15 17.30 -18.96 12.45
C SER A 15 17.96 -19.80 11.35
N PHE A 16 19.19 -19.44 10.98
CA PHE A 16 20.02 -20.29 10.14
C PHE A 16 20.16 -21.73 10.68
N GLY A 17 20.26 -21.87 12.01
CA GLY A 17 20.35 -23.18 12.66
C GLY A 17 19.08 -24.03 12.47
N ASP A 18 17.90 -23.41 12.56
CA ASP A 18 16.61 -24.07 12.33
C ASP A 18 16.50 -24.55 10.87
N LEU A 19 16.89 -23.68 9.92
CA LEU A 19 16.90 -24.00 8.49
C LEU A 19 17.87 -25.15 8.17
N SER A 20 19.11 -25.05 8.65
CA SER A 20 20.15 -26.06 8.44
C SER A 20 19.77 -27.41 9.06
N SER A 21 19.27 -27.42 10.29
CA SER A 21 18.84 -28.65 10.97
C SER A 21 17.66 -29.33 10.28
N THR A 22 16.72 -28.55 9.74
CA THR A 22 15.57 -29.06 8.99
C THR A 22 16.01 -29.67 7.66
N LEU A 23 16.90 -29.00 6.92
CA LEU A 23 17.48 -29.51 5.67
C LEU A 23 18.25 -30.81 5.89
N ARG A 24 19.11 -30.86 6.91
CA ARG A 24 19.87 -32.08 7.25
C ARG A 24 18.95 -33.26 7.51
N ARG A 25 17.85 -33.04 8.26
CA ARG A 25 16.87 -34.08 8.58
C ARG A 25 16.11 -34.57 7.34
N LYS A 26 15.76 -33.67 6.42
CA LYS A 26 14.95 -33.99 5.22
C LYS A 26 15.78 -34.60 4.09
N LEU A 27 17.00 -34.13 3.89
CA LEU A 27 17.89 -34.55 2.80
C LEU A 27 18.95 -35.56 3.24
N THR A 28 18.95 -35.97 4.51
CA THR A 28 19.90 -36.94 5.10
C THR A 28 21.36 -36.53 4.87
N LEU A 29 21.66 -35.24 5.03
CA LEU A 29 23.00 -34.69 4.78
C LEU A 29 23.91 -34.90 5.99
N VAL A 30 25.14 -35.37 5.70
CA VAL A 30 26.15 -35.68 6.72
C VAL A 30 26.83 -34.41 7.23
N ASP A 31 26.99 -33.41 6.37
CA ASP A 31 27.67 -32.15 6.68
C ASP A 31 26.97 -31.40 7.83
N PRO A 32 27.71 -30.87 8.83
CA PRO A 32 27.14 -30.06 9.90
C PRO A 32 26.48 -28.77 9.42
N ASN A 33 26.98 -28.17 8.33
CA ASN A 33 26.48 -26.94 7.75
C ASN A 33 26.40 -27.04 6.20
N PRO A 34 25.41 -27.78 5.68
CA PRO A 34 25.33 -28.07 4.24
C PRO A 34 25.11 -26.82 3.37
N ILE A 35 24.43 -25.79 3.90
CA ILE A 35 24.17 -24.55 3.17
C ILE A 35 25.47 -23.77 2.98
N PHE A 36 26.26 -23.60 4.05
CA PHE A 36 27.53 -22.90 3.97
C PHE A 36 28.56 -23.68 3.12
N ALA A 37 28.63 -24.99 3.27
CA ALA A 37 29.50 -25.84 2.47
C ALA A 37 29.22 -25.68 0.96
N ALA A 38 27.94 -25.66 0.57
CA ALA A 38 27.53 -25.40 -0.81
C ALA A 38 27.91 -24.00 -1.31
N ALA A 39 27.76 -22.96 -0.48
CA ALA A 39 28.15 -21.61 -0.83
C ALA A 39 29.69 -21.48 -0.98
N LYS A 40 30.45 -22.09 -0.08
CA LYS A 40 31.92 -22.04 -0.06
C LYS A 40 32.57 -22.70 -1.28
N LEU A 41 31.92 -23.71 -1.86
CA LEU A 41 32.33 -24.30 -3.14
C LEU A 41 32.36 -23.29 -4.29
N ARG A 42 31.48 -22.27 -4.25
CA ARG A 42 31.39 -21.23 -5.29
C ARG A 42 32.11 -19.94 -4.91
N TRP A 43 32.23 -19.65 -3.62
CA TRP A 43 32.95 -18.51 -3.08
C TRP A 43 33.94 -18.98 -1.99
N PRO A 44 35.19 -19.33 -2.37
CA PRO A 44 36.17 -19.89 -1.43
C PRO A 44 36.51 -18.97 -0.25
N ASP A 45 36.51 -17.66 -0.49
CA ASP A 45 36.83 -16.63 0.49
C ASP A 45 35.67 -16.30 1.45
N LEU A 46 34.55 -17.03 1.35
CA LEU A 46 33.39 -16.81 2.19
C LEU A 46 33.67 -17.22 3.65
N GLU A 47 33.41 -16.30 4.57
CA GLU A 47 33.48 -16.53 6.02
C GLU A 47 32.12 -16.99 6.57
N GLU A 48 32.15 -17.94 7.51
CA GLU A 48 30.94 -18.60 7.99
C GLU A 48 30.06 -17.70 8.86
N ALA A 49 30.63 -17.05 9.87
CA ALA A 49 29.87 -16.20 10.79
C ALA A 49 29.09 -15.08 10.09
N PRO A 50 29.69 -14.22 9.24
CA PRO A 50 28.95 -13.17 8.55
C PRO A 50 27.92 -13.73 7.55
N PHE A 51 28.18 -14.89 6.96
CA PHE A 51 27.21 -15.57 6.09
C PHE A 51 25.98 -16.04 6.87
N VAL A 52 26.18 -16.68 8.02
CA VAL A 52 25.11 -17.16 8.91
C VAL A 52 24.23 -16.01 9.40
N ASP A 53 24.85 -14.91 9.80
CA ASP A 53 24.14 -13.70 10.24
C ASP A 53 23.34 -13.06 9.11
N ALA A 54 23.95 -12.97 7.91
CA ALA A 54 23.28 -12.43 6.73
C ALA A 54 22.04 -13.26 6.35
N VAL A 55 22.15 -14.58 6.32
CA VAL A 55 21.01 -15.46 6.00
C VAL A 55 19.92 -15.36 7.07
N THR A 56 20.29 -15.34 8.35
CA THR A 56 19.31 -15.16 9.45
C THR A 56 18.58 -13.82 9.33
N ARG A 57 19.29 -12.75 8.97
CA ARG A 57 18.69 -11.43 8.71
C ARG A 57 17.75 -11.47 7.51
N SER A 58 18.15 -12.08 6.39
CA SER A 58 17.28 -12.22 5.21
C SER A 58 16.00 -13.00 5.50
N LEU A 59 16.09 -14.08 6.29
CA LEU A 59 14.91 -14.82 6.74
C LEU A 59 13.96 -13.93 7.53
N ARG A 60 14.45 -13.20 8.56
CA ARG A 60 13.63 -12.30 9.38
C ARG A 60 12.93 -11.21 8.57
N LEU A 61 13.68 -10.60 7.65
CA LEU A 61 13.19 -9.54 6.78
C LEU A 61 12.24 -10.05 5.69
N GLY A 62 12.15 -11.37 5.48
CA GLY A 62 11.41 -11.91 4.34
C GLY A 62 12.10 -11.65 3.01
N ASP A 63 13.41 -11.38 3.03
CA ASP A 63 14.22 -11.05 1.86
C ASP A 63 14.64 -12.33 1.12
N PHE A 64 13.65 -13.00 0.54
CA PHE A 64 13.81 -14.17 -0.31
C PHE A 64 12.72 -14.18 -1.38
N GLN A 65 12.95 -14.94 -2.44
CA GLN A 65 11.99 -15.10 -3.53
C GLN A 65 11.11 -16.31 -3.30
N LEU A 66 9.80 -16.12 -3.47
CA LEU A 66 8.80 -17.17 -3.56
C LEU A 66 8.49 -17.41 -5.02
N ILE A 67 8.69 -18.63 -5.49
CA ILE A 67 8.41 -18.99 -6.88
C ILE A 67 7.30 -20.02 -6.88
N ILE A 68 6.21 -19.71 -7.59
CA ILE A 68 5.16 -20.68 -7.90
C ILE A 68 5.41 -21.16 -9.32
N ALA A 69 5.81 -22.42 -9.45
CA ALA A 69 6.06 -23.05 -10.74
C ALA A 69 4.91 -23.99 -11.13
N GLY A 70 4.49 -23.95 -12.40
CA GLY A 70 3.42 -24.81 -12.93
C GLY A 70 3.46 -24.98 -14.44
N ASP A 71 2.77 -25.99 -14.97
CA ASP A 71 2.69 -26.36 -16.40
C ASP A 71 1.56 -25.66 -17.17
N GLY A 72 1.10 -24.54 -16.61
CA GLY A 72 0.01 -23.71 -17.12
C GLY A 72 -0.53 -22.88 -15.96
N ILE A 73 -0.25 -21.59 -15.95
CA ILE A 73 -0.68 -20.70 -14.88
C ILE A 73 -2.06 -20.14 -15.25
N ARG A 74 -3.09 -20.52 -14.49
CA ARG A 74 -4.46 -20.06 -14.72
C ARG A 74 -4.56 -18.55 -14.45
N SER A 75 -5.43 -17.85 -15.17
CA SER A 75 -5.76 -16.43 -14.99
C SER A 75 -6.01 -16.07 -13.52
N ASP A 76 -6.67 -16.95 -12.78
CA ASP A 76 -6.99 -16.75 -11.36
C ASP A 76 -5.73 -16.69 -10.47
N THR A 77 -4.66 -17.38 -10.89
CA THR A 77 -3.36 -17.36 -10.19
C THR A 77 -2.59 -16.07 -10.50
N HIS A 78 -2.79 -15.50 -11.69
CA HIS A 78 -2.25 -14.20 -12.06
C HIS A 78 -2.87 -13.09 -11.21
N ALA A 79 -4.21 -13.00 -11.18
CA ALA A 79 -4.92 -11.95 -10.45
C ALA A 79 -4.58 -11.93 -8.94
N ILE A 80 -4.50 -13.10 -8.31
CA ILE A 80 -4.17 -13.18 -6.88
C ILE A 80 -2.69 -12.85 -6.63
N ALA A 81 -1.77 -13.25 -7.52
CA ALA A 81 -0.36 -12.91 -7.38
C ALA A 81 -0.09 -11.41 -7.61
N GLU A 82 -0.81 -10.78 -8.55
CA GLU A 82 -0.80 -9.33 -8.77
C GLU A 82 -1.37 -8.58 -7.57
N HIS A 83 -2.51 -9.02 -7.03
CA HIS A 83 -3.10 -8.41 -5.84
C HIS A 83 -2.17 -8.51 -4.61
N LEU A 84 -1.50 -9.65 -4.42
CA LEU A 84 -0.51 -9.82 -3.34
C LEU A 84 0.73 -8.95 -3.53
N ASN A 85 1.18 -8.77 -4.79
CA ASN A 85 2.27 -7.86 -5.12
C ASN A 85 1.89 -6.39 -4.87
N ALA A 86 0.66 -5.99 -5.18
CA ALA A 86 0.17 -4.61 -4.99
C ALA A 86 0.00 -4.21 -3.52
N GLN A 87 -0.25 -5.17 -2.62
CA GLN A 87 -0.54 -4.94 -1.19
C GLN A 87 0.72 -5.03 -0.27
N GLY A 88 1.89 -5.39 -0.81
CA GLY A 88 2.97 -6.02 -0.02
C GLY A 88 4.11 -5.12 0.47
N GLY A 89 3.92 -4.41 1.58
CA GLY A 89 4.99 -3.71 2.33
C GLY A 89 5.95 -4.62 3.13
N GLY A 90 6.38 -5.77 2.60
CA GLY A 90 7.39 -6.62 3.25
C GLY A 90 7.10 -8.12 3.34
N LEU A 91 6.27 -8.65 2.45
CA LEU A 91 6.18 -10.11 2.25
C LEU A 91 6.95 -10.43 0.97
N ALA A 92 7.92 -11.34 1.10
CA ALA A 92 8.80 -11.92 0.08
C ALA A 92 8.40 -11.75 -1.40
N GLN A 93 9.40 -11.52 -2.26
CA GLN A 93 9.22 -11.30 -3.70
C GLN A 93 8.53 -12.51 -4.35
N LEU A 94 7.30 -12.36 -4.84
CA LEU A 94 6.52 -13.45 -5.44
C LEU A 94 6.67 -13.46 -6.97
N ALA A 95 7.21 -14.55 -7.52
CA ALA A 95 7.31 -14.76 -8.95
C ALA A 95 6.49 -15.99 -9.38
N LEU A 96 5.92 -15.88 -10.58
CA LEU A 96 5.26 -16.97 -11.28
C LEU A 96 6.19 -17.51 -12.36
N LEU A 97 6.40 -18.82 -12.38
CA LEU A 97 7.23 -19.50 -13.37
C LEU A 97 6.37 -20.53 -14.11
N GLU A 98 6.00 -20.23 -15.35
CA GLU A 98 5.33 -21.19 -16.20
C GLU A 98 6.38 -22.07 -16.89
N ILE A 99 6.19 -23.39 -16.88
CA ILE A 99 7.09 -24.34 -17.52
C ILE A 99 6.30 -25.15 -18.53
N GLN A 100 6.42 -24.81 -19.80
CA GLN A 100 5.78 -25.58 -20.86
C GLN A 100 6.69 -26.75 -21.25
N ILE A 101 6.13 -27.96 -21.24
CA ILE A 101 6.84 -29.19 -21.56
C ILE A 101 6.30 -29.72 -22.89
N TRP A 102 7.16 -29.78 -23.89
CA TRP A 102 6.84 -30.31 -25.22
C TRP A 102 7.64 -31.56 -25.48
N GLN A 103 7.04 -32.54 -26.17
CA GLN A 103 7.75 -33.74 -26.61
C GLN A 103 7.92 -33.71 -28.13
N THR A 104 9.15 -33.86 -28.60
CA THR A 104 9.43 -33.96 -30.04
C THR A 104 9.04 -35.34 -30.55
N THR A 105 8.85 -35.48 -31.87
CA THR A 105 8.60 -36.77 -32.52
C THR A 105 9.74 -37.78 -32.31
N SER A 106 10.95 -37.30 -32.00
CA SER A 106 12.12 -38.11 -31.63
C SER A 106 12.18 -38.52 -30.15
N GLY A 107 11.19 -38.15 -29.34
CA GLY A 107 11.11 -38.48 -27.92
C GLY A 107 11.87 -37.54 -26.98
N ASN A 108 12.49 -36.48 -27.49
CA ASN A 108 13.18 -35.48 -26.67
C ASN A 108 12.16 -34.58 -25.98
N ILE A 109 12.45 -34.17 -24.74
CA ILE A 109 11.64 -33.23 -23.98
C ILE A 109 12.23 -31.83 -24.14
N ILE A 110 11.43 -30.89 -24.62
CA ILE A 110 11.72 -29.46 -24.64
C ILE A 110 11.03 -28.83 -23.45
N VAL A 111 11.80 -28.17 -22.60
CA VAL A 111 11.30 -27.42 -21.45
C VAL A 111 11.44 -25.94 -21.78
N MET A 112 10.32 -25.23 -21.90
CA MET A 112 10.28 -23.80 -22.20
C MET A 112 9.78 -23.05 -20.97
N PRO A 113 10.69 -22.50 -20.15
CA PRO A 113 10.32 -21.68 -19.01
C PRO A 113 9.95 -20.26 -19.45
N THR A 114 8.84 -19.75 -18.92
CA THR A 114 8.36 -18.39 -19.12
C THR A 114 8.08 -17.78 -17.75
N VAL A 115 8.43 -16.50 -17.54
CA VAL A 115 8.16 -15.78 -16.29
C VAL A 115 7.09 -14.73 -16.59
N PRO A 116 5.80 -15.10 -16.54
CA PRO A 116 4.74 -14.19 -16.94
C PRO A 116 4.46 -13.10 -15.88
N LEU A 117 4.86 -13.33 -14.62
CA LEU A 117 4.75 -12.33 -13.56
C LEU A 117 5.98 -12.41 -12.64
N ARG A 118 6.59 -11.26 -12.40
CA ARG A 118 7.68 -11.10 -11.42
C ARG A 118 7.49 -9.77 -10.70
N THR A 119 7.48 -9.78 -9.36
CA THR A 119 7.50 -8.53 -8.59
C THR A 119 8.75 -7.72 -8.94
N GLU A 120 8.58 -6.44 -9.30
CA GLU A 120 9.69 -5.51 -9.37
C GLU A 120 10.11 -5.07 -7.97
N VAL A 121 11.42 -5.08 -7.70
CA VAL A 121 11.96 -4.57 -6.44
C VAL A 121 11.97 -3.06 -6.52
N LEU A 122 10.94 -2.41 -5.99
CA LEU A 122 11.05 -1.00 -5.61
C LEU A 122 12.08 -0.93 -4.48
N GLN A 123 13.32 -0.56 -4.80
CA GLN A 123 14.36 -0.30 -3.81
C GLN A 123 13.96 0.91 -2.95
N GLN A 124 13.21 0.68 -1.88
CA GLN A 124 13.05 1.69 -0.82
C GLN A 124 14.26 1.62 0.10
N ARG A 125 15.02 2.72 0.18
CA ARG A 125 16.04 2.90 1.23
C ARG A 125 15.31 3.02 2.56
N VAL A 126 15.40 1.97 3.37
CA VAL A 126 14.90 1.97 4.76
C VAL A 126 16.10 2.26 5.67
N LEU A 127 16.03 3.34 6.46
CA LEU A 127 17.01 3.52 7.54
C LEU A 127 16.75 2.45 8.60
N VAL A 128 17.77 2.00 9.31
CA VAL A 128 17.62 1.04 10.41
C VAL A 128 18.19 1.66 11.68
N ASP A 129 17.61 1.32 12.83
CA ASP A 129 18.16 1.72 14.12
C ASP A 129 19.40 0.89 14.48
N LEU A 130 20.02 1.21 15.63
CA LEU A 130 21.21 0.51 16.12
C LEU A 130 20.98 -0.99 16.42
N ALA A 131 19.72 -1.44 16.51
CA ALA A 131 19.35 -2.83 16.72
C ALA A 131 19.00 -3.57 15.41
N GLY A 132 19.15 -2.92 14.25
CA GLY A 132 18.88 -3.49 12.94
C GLY A 132 17.38 -3.57 12.60
N MET A 133 16.53 -2.88 13.36
CA MET A 133 15.11 -2.76 13.04
C MET A 133 14.89 -1.65 12.01
N PRO A 134 14.02 -1.86 11.01
CA PRO A 134 13.69 -0.83 10.04
C PRO A 134 13.07 0.39 10.72
N LEU A 135 13.78 1.51 10.67
CA LEU A 135 13.21 2.84 10.85
C LEU A 135 12.41 3.13 9.60
N TYR A 136 11.09 3.19 9.75
CA TYR A 136 10.26 3.83 8.75
C TYR A 136 10.63 5.32 8.73
N LEU A 137 11.55 5.67 7.84
CA LEU A 137 11.64 7.04 7.36
C LEU A 137 10.28 7.33 6.71
N GLU A 138 9.58 8.33 7.23
CA GLU A 138 8.60 9.04 6.42
C GLU A 138 9.32 9.42 5.12
N THR A 139 9.00 8.74 4.03
CA THR A 139 9.46 9.10 2.70
C THR A 139 9.18 10.60 2.57
N PRO A 140 10.20 11.47 2.37
CA PRO A 140 9.89 12.83 1.99
C PRO A 140 9.14 12.68 0.67
N GLU A 141 7.87 13.04 0.67
CA GLU A 141 7.12 13.24 -0.57
C GLU A 141 7.99 14.11 -1.49
N PRO A 142 8.02 13.85 -2.82
CA PRO A 142 8.68 14.75 -3.74
C PRO A 142 8.22 16.17 -3.42
N ILE A 143 9.20 17.03 -3.11
CA ILE A 143 8.98 18.43 -2.74
C ILE A 143 8.49 19.13 -4.01
N SER A 144 7.20 18.98 -4.29
CA SER A 144 6.50 19.78 -5.28
C SER A 144 6.19 21.11 -4.61
N ALA A 145 7.01 22.10 -4.97
CA ALA A 145 6.87 23.54 -4.76
C ALA A 145 6.35 24.02 -3.38
N PRO A 146 7.11 24.86 -2.65
CA PRO A 146 6.72 25.29 -1.32
C PRO A 146 5.41 26.10 -1.36
N PRO A 147 4.49 25.89 -0.40
CA PRO A 147 3.66 27.01 0.02
C PRO A 147 4.62 28.08 0.54
N ALA A 148 4.51 29.29 -0.03
CA ALA A 148 5.15 30.47 0.53
C ALA A 148 4.83 30.55 2.04
N ASP A 149 5.83 30.97 2.80
CA ASP A 149 5.92 31.04 4.27
C ASP A 149 6.39 29.78 5.00
N THR A 150 7.69 29.48 4.84
CA THR A 150 8.45 28.73 5.84
C THR A 150 9.36 29.69 6.60
N MET A 151 8.87 30.24 7.71
CA MET A 151 9.74 30.70 8.80
C MET A 151 10.08 29.49 9.68
N GLU A 152 11.34 29.08 9.55
CA GLU A 152 12.30 28.73 10.61
C GLU A 152 11.84 27.89 11.82
N ASN A 153 12.61 26.82 12.04
CA ASN A 153 12.50 25.88 13.14
C ASN A 153 12.64 26.55 14.51
N VAL A 154 11.54 26.58 15.26
CA VAL A 154 11.53 26.55 16.73
C VAL A 154 10.52 25.47 17.11
N VAL A 155 10.96 24.42 17.81
CA VAL A 155 10.08 23.35 18.30
C VAL A 155 9.33 23.91 19.51
N ASP A 156 8.14 24.45 19.23
CA ASP A 156 7.21 24.97 20.23
C ASP A 156 6.42 23.82 20.89
N PRO A 157 6.43 23.66 22.23
CA PRO A 157 5.65 22.64 22.95
C PRO A 157 4.14 22.67 22.64
N ASP A 158 3.60 23.81 22.21
CA ASP A 158 2.20 23.92 21.77
C ASP A 158 1.91 23.08 20.51
N ARG A 159 2.92 22.82 19.68
CA ARG A 159 2.79 22.02 18.46
C ARG A 159 2.64 20.53 18.75
N VAL A 160 3.28 20.02 19.81
CA VAL A 160 3.17 18.61 20.25
C VAL A 160 1.79 18.33 20.85
N ASN A 161 1.28 19.25 21.67
CA ASN A 161 -0.05 19.13 22.26
C ASN A 161 -1.14 19.14 21.17
N ARG A 162 -1.01 20.02 20.17
CA ARG A 162 -1.93 20.08 19.02
C ARG A 162 -1.93 18.82 18.16
N ARG A 163 -0.77 18.18 17.98
CA ARG A 163 -0.67 16.86 17.31
C ARG A 163 -1.42 15.77 18.07
N GLY A 164 -1.30 15.73 19.40
CA GLY A 164 -2.03 14.77 20.24
C GLY A 164 -3.54 14.93 20.13
N ILE A 165 -4.04 16.17 20.19
CA ILE A 165 -5.47 16.48 20.06
C ILE A 165 -6.02 16.08 18.69
N ASN A 166 -5.31 16.44 17.61
CA ASN A 166 -5.75 16.08 16.26
C ASN A 166 -5.73 14.56 16.04
N ARG A 167 -4.70 13.87 16.53
CA ARG A 167 -4.61 12.41 16.43
C ARG A 167 -5.75 11.73 17.19
N ALA A 168 -6.10 12.22 18.38
CA ALA A 168 -7.23 11.70 19.14
C ALA A 168 -8.56 11.90 18.41
N PHE A 169 -8.79 13.08 17.81
CA PHE A 169 -9.97 13.33 16.99
C PHE A 169 -10.09 12.35 15.83
N TRP A 170 -9.00 12.18 15.07
CA TRP A 170 -9.01 11.28 13.91
C TRP A 170 -9.06 9.81 14.29
N GLN A 171 -8.54 9.44 15.46
CA GLN A 171 -8.72 8.10 15.99
C GLN A 171 -10.20 7.82 16.28
N ARG A 172 -10.90 8.77 16.90
CA ARG A 172 -12.36 8.66 17.09
C ARG A 172 -13.10 8.53 15.76
N PHE A 173 -12.71 9.28 14.73
CA PHE A 173 -13.30 9.12 13.40
C PHE A 173 -13.11 7.71 12.84
N ILE A 174 -11.90 7.15 12.95
CA ILE A 174 -11.60 5.79 12.47
C ILE A 174 -12.43 4.75 13.23
N ASP A 175 -12.60 4.95 14.54
CA ASP A 175 -13.31 4.01 15.41
C ASP A 175 -14.84 4.10 15.24
N GLU A 176 -15.38 5.30 14.97
CA GLU A 176 -16.82 5.58 14.92
C GLU A 176 -17.41 5.47 13.50
N VAL A 177 -16.63 5.69 12.44
CA VAL A 177 -17.16 5.67 11.07
C VAL A 177 -17.61 4.27 10.65
N GLN A 178 -18.81 4.20 10.07
CA GLN A 178 -19.39 2.98 9.53
C GLN A 178 -19.69 3.21 8.05
N PHE A 179 -19.32 2.23 7.23
CA PHE A 179 -19.57 2.25 5.80
C PHE A 179 -20.59 1.18 5.44
N ASP A 180 -21.59 1.54 4.64
CA ASP A 180 -22.62 0.58 4.20
C ASP A 180 -22.04 -0.46 3.23
N HIS A 181 -20.92 -0.13 2.58
CA HIS A 181 -20.24 -1.01 1.65
C HIS A 181 -19.40 -2.06 2.39
N ALA A 182 -19.73 -3.35 2.22
CA ALA A 182 -19.12 -4.47 2.95
C ALA A 182 -17.58 -4.57 2.77
N ASP A 183 -17.08 -4.30 1.56
CA ASP A 183 -15.63 -4.35 1.28
C ASP A 183 -14.88 -3.05 1.58
N GLN A 184 -15.49 -2.13 2.35
CA GLN A 184 -14.83 -0.88 2.71
C GLN A 184 -13.87 -1.09 3.87
N LEU A 185 -12.58 -0.94 3.57
CA LEU A 185 -11.53 -0.97 4.57
C LEU A 185 -11.62 0.25 5.50
N ALA A 186 -11.23 0.04 6.76
CA ALA A 186 -11.17 1.10 7.75
C ALA A 186 -10.21 2.23 7.31
N PRO A 187 -10.52 3.50 7.64
CA PRO A 187 -9.63 4.61 7.33
C PRO A 187 -8.32 4.51 8.11
N ARG A 188 -7.28 5.17 7.60
CA ARG A 188 -5.94 5.19 8.19
C ARG A 188 -5.43 6.62 8.35
N HIS A 189 -4.62 6.87 9.37
CA HIS A 189 -3.97 8.17 9.55
C HIS A 189 -3.11 8.53 8.34
N GLY A 190 -3.29 9.74 7.79
CA GLY A 190 -2.51 10.26 6.67
C GLY A 190 -1.42 11.25 7.10
N GLY A 191 -1.53 11.83 8.29
CA GLY A 191 -0.57 12.78 8.86
C GLY A 191 -1.12 13.48 10.11
N ASP A 192 -0.64 14.70 10.38
CA ASP A 192 -0.95 15.43 11.62
C ASP A 192 -2.42 15.83 11.78
N ASN A 193 -3.19 16.02 10.70
CA ASN A 193 -4.58 16.46 10.79
C ASN A 193 -5.48 15.99 9.64
N TRP A 194 -5.22 14.77 9.15
CA TRP A 194 -6.02 14.17 8.09
C TRP A 194 -5.90 12.63 8.10
N VAL A 195 -6.89 11.97 7.51
CA VAL A 195 -6.98 10.52 7.34
C VAL A 195 -7.29 10.17 5.90
N ARG A 196 -6.89 8.96 5.50
CA ARG A 196 -7.16 8.33 4.21
C ARG A 196 -8.27 7.31 4.37
N VAL A 197 -9.33 7.44 3.59
CA VAL A 197 -10.35 6.41 3.42
C VAL A 197 -10.01 5.64 2.14
N PRO A 198 -9.59 4.36 2.21
CA PRO A 198 -9.15 3.62 1.03
C PRO A 198 -10.26 3.51 -0.02
N LEU A 199 -9.90 3.68 -1.30
CA LEU A 199 -10.78 3.46 -2.45
C LEU A 199 -10.06 2.55 -3.46
N PRO A 200 -10.80 1.81 -4.31
CA PRO A 200 -10.16 1.06 -5.37
C PRO A 200 -9.49 1.98 -6.40
N ASP A 201 -8.60 1.39 -7.19
CA ASP A 201 -7.98 2.07 -8.33
C ASP A 201 -9.06 2.54 -9.33
N PRO A 202 -8.81 3.63 -10.09
CA PRO A 202 -7.57 4.43 -10.14
C PRO A 202 -7.46 5.52 -9.05
N LEU A 203 -8.44 5.68 -8.17
CA LEU A 203 -8.48 6.80 -7.21
C LEU A 203 -7.62 6.60 -5.95
N GLY A 204 -7.45 5.35 -5.51
CA GLY A 204 -6.60 4.96 -4.38
C GLY A 204 -7.13 5.35 -2.99
N TRP A 205 -7.47 6.62 -2.72
CA TRP A 205 -8.08 7.04 -1.46
C TRP A 205 -8.85 8.36 -1.52
N LEU A 206 -9.81 8.51 -0.61
CA LEU A 206 -10.47 9.76 -0.25
C LEU A 206 -9.77 10.38 0.96
N THR A 207 -9.50 11.69 0.90
CA THR A 207 -8.82 12.41 1.98
C THR A 207 -9.84 13.11 2.86
N ALA A 208 -9.91 12.76 4.15
CA ALA A 208 -10.65 13.52 5.15
C ALA A 208 -9.68 14.42 5.92
N PHE A 209 -9.94 15.72 6.00
CA PHE A 209 -9.00 16.67 6.58
C PHE A 209 -9.69 17.72 7.44
N ARG A 210 -8.89 18.33 8.32
CA ARG A 210 -9.23 19.55 9.06
C ARG A 210 -8.09 20.53 8.84
N SER A 211 -8.37 21.70 8.28
CA SER A 211 -7.39 22.77 8.21
C SER A 211 -7.45 23.63 9.47
N THR A 212 -6.35 24.33 9.73
CA THR A 212 -6.21 25.31 10.81
C THR A 212 -5.84 26.66 10.20
N GLY A 213 -6.27 27.76 10.81
CA GLY A 213 -5.97 29.11 10.35
C GLY A 213 -7.21 29.98 10.27
N SER A 214 -7.07 31.15 9.63
CA SER A 214 -8.15 32.14 9.47
C SER A 214 -9.31 31.66 8.58
N ARG A 215 -9.09 30.63 7.76
CA ARG A 215 -10.10 29.92 6.97
C ARG A 215 -10.07 28.43 7.29
N ALA A 216 -10.31 28.11 8.56
CA ALA A 216 -10.33 26.73 9.02
C ALA A 216 -11.55 26.00 8.42
N GLU A 217 -11.29 24.96 7.64
CA GLU A 217 -12.26 24.12 6.96
C GLU A 217 -12.13 22.67 7.45
N VAL A 218 -13.20 21.92 7.31
CA VAL A 218 -13.23 20.47 7.46
C VAL A 218 -13.91 19.89 6.22
N GLY A 219 -13.43 18.75 5.74
CA GLY A 219 -13.96 18.20 4.51
C GLY A 219 -13.39 16.86 4.12
N LEU A 220 -13.94 16.37 3.01
CA LEU A 220 -13.55 15.13 2.33
C LEU A 220 -13.33 15.47 0.87
N PHE A 221 -12.23 15.05 0.27
CA PHE A 221 -11.98 15.28 -1.15
C PHE A 221 -11.16 14.17 -1.81
N LEU A 222 -11.46 13.94 -3.08
CA LEU A 222 -10.67 13.18 -4.03
C LEU A 222 -9.67 14.10 -4.72
N THR A 223 -8.50 13.57 -5.03
CA THR A 223 -7.45 14.30 -5.76
C THR A 223 -7.28 13.69 -7.14
N PHE A 224 -7.25 14.54 -8.16
CA PHE A 224 -7.05 14.16 -9.55
C PHE A 224 -5.79 14.85 -10.06
N ARG A 225 -4.91 14.09 -10.72
CA ARG A 225 -3.61 14.57 -11.22
C ARG A 225 -3.34 14.03 -12.60
N GLU A 226 -2.54 14.77 -13.36
CA GLU A 226 -2.04 14.34 -14.67
C GLU A 226 -3.17 14.11 -15.68
N GLU A 227 -2.86 13.54 -16.84
CA GLU A 227 -3.83 13.36 -17.94
C GLU A 227 -4.91 12.33 -17.58
N ASP A 228 -4.54 11.22 -16.92
CA ASP A 228 -5.49 10.18 -16.51
C ASP A 228 -6.49 10.69 -15.46
N GLY A 229 -6.02 11.52 -14.51
CA GLY A 229 -6.90 12.15 -13.52
C GLY A 229 -7.81 13.22 -14.12
N GLN A 230 -7.40 13.87 -15.21
CA GLN A 230 -8.23 14.88 -15.88
C GLN A 230 -9.49 14.26 -16.50
N ALA A 231 -9.36 13.15 -17.23
CA ALA A 231 -10.50 12.47 -17.83
C ALA A 231 -11.53 12.04 -16.77
N LEU A 232 -11.06 11.45 -15.68
CA LEU A 232 -11.90 11.02 -14.57
C LEU A 232 -12.54 12.20 -13.83
N PHE A 233 -11.79 13.29 -13.64
CA PHE A 233 -12.33 14.50 -13.04
C PHE A 233 -13.44 15.11 -13.90
N ASP A 234 -13.25 15.19 -15.21
CA ASP A 234 -14.23 15.75 -16.14
C ASP A 234 -15.54 14.97 -16.11
N GLU A 235 -15.49 13.64 -16.03
CA GLU A 235 -16.68 12.78 -15.86
C GLU A 235 -17.46 13.14 -14.58
N PHE A 236 -16.79 13.11 -13.41
CA PHE A 236 -17.45 13.48 -12.16
C PHE A 236 -17.89 14.94 -12.12
N HIS A 237 -17.16 15.84 -12.80
CA HIS A 237 -17.48 17.26 -12.85
C HIS A 237 -18.73 17.53 -13.70
N ASN A 238 -18.86 16.86 -14.84
CA ASN A 238 -20.02 16.98 -15.72
C ASN A 238 -21.30 16.52 -15.02
N ASP A 239 -21.21 15.46 -14.21
CA ASP A 239 -22.36 14.88 -13.51
C ASP A 239 -22.58 15.47 -12.10
N ILE A 240 -21.79 16.47 -11.68
CA ILE A 240 -21.75 16.95 -10.28
C ILE A 240 -23.13 17.40 -9.75
N ALA A 241 -24.01 17.91 -10.61
CA ALA A 241 -25.36 18.32 -10.22
C ALA A 241 -26.24 17.12 -9.84
N GLU A 242 -26.14 16.02 -10.59
CA GLU A 242 -26.83 14.77 -10.30
C GLU A 242 -26.25 14.11 -9.05
N LEU A 243 -24.92 14.06 -8.93
CA LEU A 243 -24.23 13.52 -7.76
C LEU A 243 -24.63 14.26 -6.46
N ARG A 244 -24.81 15.58 -6.51
CA ARG A 244 -25.34 16.37 -5.38
C ARG A 244 -26.77 15.94 -5.02
N GLY A 245 -27.62 15.67 -6.02
CA GLY A 245 -28.99 15.20 -5.82
C GLY A 245 -29.06 13.82 -5.17
N GLU A 246 -28.24 12.87 -5.63
CA GLU A 246 -28.16 11.50 -5.10
C GLU A 246 -27.61 11.46 -3.67
N THR A 247 -26.51 12.16 -3.43
CA THR A 247 -25.84 12.11 -2.12
C THR A 247 -26.44 13.07 -1.11
N GLY A 248 -27.13 14.13 -1.54
CA GLY A 248 -27.46 15.26 -0.69
C GLY A 248 -26.23 15.99 -0.12
N LEU A 249 -25.03 15.72 -0.65
CA LEU A 249 -23.80 16.38 -0.28
C LEU A 249 -23.58 17.59 -1.19
N ASP A 250 -23.07 18.68 -0.60
CA ASP A 250 -22.70 19.89 -1.33
C ASP A 250 -21.32 19.72 -1.98
N LEU A 251 -21.27 18.86 -3.01
CA LEU A 251 -20.04 18.52 -3.73
C LEU A 251 -19.50 19.74 -4.48
N VAL A 252 -18.22 20.02 -4.35
CA VAL A 252 -17.52 21.15 -4.97
C VAL A 252 -16.31 20.61 -5.71
N ALA A 253 -16.16 21.04 -6.97
CA ALA A 253 -14.96 20.86 -7.77
C ALA A 253 -14.06 22.09 -7.60
N ARG A 254 -12.79 21.88 -7.26
CA ARG A 254 -11.76 22.93 -7.11
C ARG A 254 -10.61 22.61 -8.06
N LEU A 255 -10.46 23.37 -9.15
CA LEU A 255 -9.28 23.31 -10.00
C LEU A 255 -8.12 24.07 -9.33
N LYS A 256 -7.01 23.40 -9.05
CA LYS A 256 -5.82 23.99 -8.42
C LYS A 256 -4.79 24.46 -9.44
N SER A 257 -4.59 23.66 -10.48
CA SER A 257 -3.63 23.91 -11.55
C SER A 257 -4.12 23.25 -12.83
N ASP A 258 -3.98 23.96 -13.95
CA ASP A 258 -4.29 23.43 -15.28
C ASP A 258 -3.08 22.64 -15.84
N ARG A 259 -1.85 23.09 -15.59
CA ARG A 259 -0.62 22.42 -16.06
C ARG A 259 0.53 22.53 -15.04
N PRO A 260 0.97 21.43 -14.42
CA PRO A 260 0.38 20.08 -14.49
C PRO A 260 -1.06 20.07 -13.93
N PHE A 261 -1.92 19.21 -14.48
CA PHE A 261 -3.33 19.15 -14.06
C PHE A 261 -3.43 18.71 -12.60
N HIS A 262 -4.19 19.46 -11.81
CA HIS A 262 -4.49 19.16 -10.43
C HIS A 262 -5.86 19.72 -10.06
N ALA A 263 -6.79 18.83 -9.74
CA ALA A 263 -8.12 19.18 -9.30
C ALA A 263 -8.54 18.38 -8.05
N GLU A 264 -9.45 18.95 -7.27
CA GLU A 264 -10.08 18.30 -6.12
C GLU A 264 -11.59 18.24 -6.34
N LEU A 265 -12.22 17.12 -6.00
CA LEU A 265 -13.67 17.00 -5.92
C LEU A 265 -14.04 16.56 -4.50
N GLY A 266 -14.85 17.33 -3.79
CA GLY A 266 -15.07 17.07 -2.38
C GLY A 266 -16.21 17.84 -1.76
N VAL A 267 -16.44 17.61 -0.47
CA VAL A 267 -17.26 18.47 0.38
C VAL A 267 -16.37 19.25 1.31
N PHE A 268 -16.65 20.55 1.43
CA PHE A 268 -15.88 21.46 2.26
C PHE A 268 -16.84 22.31 3.09
N ARG A 269 -16.63 22.33 4.40
CA ARG A 269 -17.41 23.16 5.34
C ARG A 269 -16.48 23.98 6.22
N PRO A 270 -16.74 25.28 6.43
CA PRO A 270 -16.08 26.05 7.47
C PRO A 270 -16.23 25.37 8.83
N ARG A 271 -15.16 25.33 9.62
CA ARG A 271 -15.22 24.76 10.98
C ARG A 271 -16.13 25.56 11.91
N SER A 272 -16.38 26.83 11.59
CA SER A 272 -17.34 27.69 12.29
C SER A 272 -18.79 27.25 12.15
N ASP A 273 -19.11 26.40 11.18
CA ASP A 273 -20.48 25.91 10.96
C ASP A 273 -20.88 24.84 11.97
N PHE A 274 -19.91 24.31 12.73
CA PHE A 274 -20.11 23.29 13.75
C PHE A 274 -20.03 23.90 15.15
N ALA A 275 -20.97 23.54 16.01
CA ALA A 275 -21.02 23.99 17.39
C ALA A 275 -19.91 23.38 18.25
N ASP A 276 -19.54 22.13 17.97
CA ASP A 276 -18.51 21.39 18.70
C ASP A 276 -17.82 20.32 17.81
N GLU A 277 -16.78 19.68 18.37
CA GLU A 277 -16.05 18.63 17.68
C GLU A 277 -16.87 17.35 17.46
N GLY A 278 -17.89 17.08 18.29
CA GLY A 278 -18.78 15.92 18.12
C GLY A 278 -19.66 16.08 16.89
N GLN A 279 -20.30 17.23 16.71
CA GLN A 279 -21.08 17.53 15.52
C GLN A 279 -20.21 17.51 14.25
N GLN A 280 -18.97 17.97 14.36
CA GLN A 280 -17.99 17.92 13.27
C GLN A 280 -17.63 16.47 12.90
N LEU A 281 -17.51 15.58 13.89
CA LEU A 281 -17.21 14.17 13.73
C LEU A 281 -18.39 13.40 13.11
N ASP A 282 -19.60 13.62 13.61
CA ASP A 282 -20.83 13.01 13.09
C ASP A 282 -21.04 13.37 11.62
N TRP A 283 -20.87 14.65 11.30
CA TRP A 283 -20.96 15.12 9.92
C TRP A 283 -19.91 14.47 9.02
N LEU A 284 -18.66 14.36 9.49
CA LEU A 284 -17.58 13.69 8.75
C LEU A 284 -17.91 12.22 8.49
N CYS A 285 -18.43 11.48 9.49
CA CYS A 285 -18.78 10.08 9.34
C CYS A 285 -19.91 9.90 8.32
N HIS A 286 -20.96 10.70 8.42
CA HIS A 286 -22.08 10.68 7.47
C HIS A 286 -21.64 11.06 6.05
N ALA A 287 -20.82 12.10 5.92
CA ALA A 287 -20.31 12.53 4.63
C ALA A 287 -19.39 11.48 4.01
N ALA A 288 -18.50 10.85 4.81
CA ALA A 288 -17.59 9.81 4.33
C ALA A 288 -18.36 8.59 3.81
N ASN A 289 -19.37 8.11 4.55
CA ASN A 289 -20.20 6.99 4.10
C ASN A 289 -20.90 7.31 2.77
N ARG A 290 -21.56 8.47 2.68
CA ARG A 290 -22.24 8.90 1.45
C ARG A 290 -21.28 9.06 0.27
N PHE A 291 -20.08 9.57 0.51
CA PHE A 291 -19.05 9.73 -0.51
C PHE A 291 -18.57 8.36 -1.03
N VAL A 292 -18.28 7.41 -0.13
CA VAL A 292 -17.86 6.05 -0.50
C VAL A 292 -18.96 5.34 -1.29
N SER A 293 -20.21 5.40 -0.81
CA SER A 293 -21.37 4.79 -1.47
C SER A 293 -21.65 5.39 -2.85
N LEU A 294 -21.28 6.66 -3.08
CA LEU A 294 -21.38 7.29 -4.39
C LEU A 294 -20.30 6.82 -5.37
N ILE A 295 -19.05 6.78 -4.90
CA ILE A 295 -17.87 6.63 -5.75
C ILE A 295 -17.60 5.18 -6.10
N ARG A 296 -17.70 4.25 -5.14
CA ARG A 296 -17.31 2.84 -5.39
C ARG A 296 -18.08 2.16 -6.52
N PRO A 297 -19.42 2.25 -6.61
CA PRO A 297 -20.15 1.62 -7.71
C PRO A 297 -19.73 2.17 -9.08
N ARG A 298 -19.41 3.46 -9.16
CA ARG A 298 -18.95 4.11 -10.40
C ARG A 298 -17.55 3.60 -10.79
N LEU A 299 -16.63 3.50 -9.83
CA LEU A 299 -15.32 2.90 -10.10
C LEU A 299 -15.43 1.45 -10.58
N SER A 300 -16.34 0.66 -10.02
CA SER A 300 -16.59 -0.71 -10.49
C SER A 300 -17.10 -0.75 -11.93
N LEU A 301 -18.08 0.09 -12.28
CA LEU A 301 -18.61 0.17 -13.66
C LEU A 301 -17.56 0.64 -14.66
N MET A 302 -16.69 1.57 -14.26
CA MET A 302 -15.59 2.05 -15.10
C MET A 302 -14.51 1.00 -15.32
N ALA A 303 -14.21 0.19 -14.28
CA ALA A 303 -13.30 -0.94 -14.41
C ALA A 303 -13.86 -2.02 -15.36
N GLU A 304 -15.15 -2.32 -15.28
CA GLU A 304 -15.83 -3.27 -16.19
C GLU A 304 -15.90 -2.75 -17.64
N ALA A 305 -16.01 -1.44 -17.85
CA ALA A 305 -16.03 -0.84 -19.19
C ALA A 305 -14.65 -0.72 -19.85
N ALA A 306 -13.58 -0.91 -19.08
CA ALA A 306 -12.19 -0.85 -19.55
C ALA A 306 -11.60 -2.24 -19.92
N GLU A 307 -12.32 -3.33 -19.63
CA GLU A 307 -12.04 -4.71 -20.09
C GLU A 307 -12.64 -5.01 -21.47
#